data_AF-Q56VS8-F1
#
_entry.id   AF-Q56VS8-F1
#
_cell.length_a   1.000
_cell.length_b   1.000
_cell.length_c   1.000
_cell.angle_alpha   90.00
_cell.angle_beta   90.00
_cell.angle_gamma   90.00
#
_symmetry.space_group_name_H-M   'P 1'
#
loop_
_entity.id
_entity.type
_entity.pdbx_description
1 polymer ?
#
loop_
_entity_poly.entity_id
_entity_poly.type
_entity_poly.pdbx_seq_one_letter_code
_entity_poly.pdbx_strand_id
1 'polypeptide(L)'
;GICLGMQLMSIEFARSVLSGESNANSTEFDPYTPYPVIDIMEGQKKVDKLGGTMRLGAYPCKVAEGSKARAIYGKEIVYKRHRHRYEFNNAYRDIFQKEGVVFSGLSPDGKLVEIMELKDHPWYIGC
;
A
#
# COMPACT_ATOMS: atom_id res chain seq x y z
N GLY A 1 -3.21 3.85 -9.69
CA GLY A 1 -1.89 3.18 -9.78
C GLY A 1 -2.06 1.68 -9.77
N ILE A 2 -1.16 0.94 -10.43
CA ILE A 2 -1.14 -0.54 -10.43
C ILE A 2 0.25 -1.00 -9.96
N CYS A 3 0.31 -1.86 -8.95
CA CYS A 3 1.53 -2.40 -8.36
C CYS A 3 2.48 -1.27 -7.93
N LEU A 4 3.62 -1.10 -8.62
CA LEU A 4 4.53 0.02 -8.41
C LEU A 4 3.82 1.38 -8.50
N GLY A 5 2.79 1.49 -9.34
CA GLY A 5 1.99 2.71 -9.41
C GLY A 5 1.28 3.06 -8.09
N MET A 6 0.83 2.09 -7.30
CA MET A 6 0.30 2.37 -5.95
C MET A 6 1.42 2.81 -5.00
N GLN A 7 2.58 2.16 -5.07
CA GLN A 7 3.74 2.52 -4.24
C GLN A 7 4.20 3.96 -4.49
N LEU A 8 4.29 4.37 -5.76
CA LEU A 8 4.64 5.75 -6.12
C LEU A 8 3.57 6.76 -5.67
N MET A 9 2.28 6.39 -5.70
CA MET A 9 1.21 7.23 -5.14
C MET A 9 1.38 7.43 -3.64
N SER A 10 1.73 6.37 -2.89
CA SER A 10 2.00 6.50 -1.46
C SER A 10 3.22 7.38 -1.16
N ILE A 11 4.29 7.24 -1.95
CA ILE A 11 5.50 8.07 -1.83
C ILE A 11 5.20 9.55 -2.11
N GLU A 12 4.49 9.83 -3.21
CA GLU A 12 4.13 11.21 -3.57
C GLU A 12 3.21 11.83 -2.51
N PHE A 13 2.21 11.08 -2.03
CA PHE A 13 1.33 11.55 -0.97
C PHE A 13 2.10 11.93 0.31
N ALA A 14 3.04 11.08 0.75
CA ALA A 14 3.88 11.39 1.91
C ALA A 14 4.71 12.67 1.69
N ARG A 15 5.36 12.81 0.54
CA ARG A 15 6.19 13.98 0.24
C ARG A 15 5.40 15.28 0.18
N SER A 16 4.21 15.22 -0.41
CA SER A 16 3.41 16.40 -0.73
C SER A 16 2.47 16.82 0.41
N VAL A 17 1.91 15.85 1.16
CA VAL A 17 0.87 16.11 2.16
C VAL A 17 1.42 15.99 3.58
N LEU A 18 2.25 14.99 3.88
CA LEU A 18 2.85 14.80 5.19
C LEU A 18 4.07 15.72 5.32
N SER A 19 3.78 16.99 5.59
CA SER A 19 4.74 18.08 5.80
C SER A 19 5.91 17.62 6.69
N GLY A 20 7.07 17.35 6.09
CA GLY A 20 8.27 16.84 6.78
C GLY A 20 8.93 15.62 6.12
N GLU A 21 8.24 14.97 5.19
CA GLU A 21 8.73 13.72 4.56
C GLU A 21 9.16 13.89 3.11
N SER A 22 9.86 14.98 2.76
CA SER A 22 10.39 15.18 1.38
C SER A 22 11.29 14.02 0.90
N ASN A 23 11.89 13.30 1.85
CA ASN A 23 12.71 12.13 1.60
C ASN A 23 11.95 10.79 1.70
N ALA A 24 10.63 10.78 1.90
CA ALA A 24 9.83 9.55 1.87
C ALA A 24 10.10 8.76 0.61
N ASN A 25 10.32 7.45 0.75
CA ASN A 25 10.66 6.62 -0.39
C ASN A 25 10.34 5.14 -0.16
N SER A 26 10.53 4.35 -1.21
CA SER A 26 10.65 2.90 -1.09
C SER A 26 12.09 2.53 -0.74
N THR A 27 12.26 1.56 0.17
CA THR A 27 13.56 0.93 0.42
C THR A 27 14.09 0.15 -0.79
N GLU A 28 13.26 -0.08 -1.82
CA GLU A 28 13.70 -0.56 -3.14
C GLU A 28 14.59 0.44 -3.87
N PHE A 29 14.27 1.73 -3.77
CA PHE A 29 14.96 2.80 -4.50
C PHE A 29 16.01 3.50 -3.65
N ASP A 30 15.71 3.70 -2.37
CA ASP A 30 16.60 4.31 -1.41
C ASP A 30 16.57 3.51 -0.10
N PRO A 31 17.50 2.54 0.08
CA PRO A 31 17.58 1.72 1.28
C PRO A 31 17.86 2.52 2.56
N TYR A 32 18.31 3.77 2.44
CA TYR A 32 18.69 4.63 3.56
C TYR A 32 17.70 5.76 3.81
N THR A 33 16.53 5.75 3.15
CA THR A 33 15.50 6.76 3.40
C THR A 33 15.15 6.77 4.90
N PRO A 34 15.12 7.95 5.54
CA PRO A 34 14.65 8.05 6.92
C PRO A 34 13.13 7.81 7.03
N TYR A 35 12.41 7.80 5.89
CA TYR A 35 10.96 7.65 5.85
C TYR A 35 10.52 6.54 4.87
N PRO A 36 10.69 5.25 5.24
CA PRO A 36 10.39 4.11 4.38
C PRO A 36 8.88 3.83 4.34
N VAL A 37 8.15 4.61 3.55
CA VAL A 37 6.69 4.46 3.35
C VAL A 37 6.33 3.17 2.61
N ILE A 38 7.24 2.70 1.75
CA ILE A 38 7.16 1.41 1.07
C ILE A 38 8.39 0.61 1.49
N ASP A 39 8.17 -0.61 2.00
CA ASP A 39 9.25 -1.40 2.58
C ASP A 39 8.97 -2.90 2.47
N ILE A 40 10.02 -3.71 2.65
CA ILE A 40 9.88 -5.14 2.85
C ILE A 40 9.24 -5.37 4.23
N MET A 41 8.32 -6.32 4.32
CA MET A 41 7.70 -6.67 5.60
C MET A 41 8.75 -6.98 6.67
N GLU A 42 8.56 -6.49 7.89
CA GLU A 42 9.54 -6.62 8.97
C GLU A 42 9.94 -8.09 9.26
N GLY A 43 8.98 -9.02 9.20
CA GLY A 43 9.24 -10.46 9.34
C GLY A 43 10.07 -11.07 8.20
N GLN A 44 10.21 -10.37 7.08
CA GLN A 44 10.98 -10.78 5.91
C GLN A 44 12.37 -10.13 5.83
N LYS A 45 12.63 -9.06 6.60
CA LYS A 45 13.93 -8.35 6.62
C LYS A 45 15.09 -9.21 7.17
N LYS A 46 14.78 -10.26 7.96
CA LYS A 46 15.77 -11.19 8.51
C LYS A 46 16.14 -12.34 7.56
N VAL A 47 15.58 -12.37 6.36
CA VAL A 47 15.83 -13.44 5.38
C VAL A 47 16.97 -13.01 4.46
N ASP A 48 18.16 -13.60 4.63
CA ASP A 48 19.38 -13.32 3.84
C ASP A 48 19.21 -13.52 2.33
N LYS A 49 18.15 -14.21 1.90
CA LYS A 49 17.77 -14.42 0.50
C LYS A 49 16.37 -13.86 0.22
N LEU A 50 16.32 -12.72 -0.48
CA LEU A 50 15.10 -12.07 -0.98
C LEU A 50 14.22 -12.93 -1.93
N GLY A 51 14.62 -14.17 -2.22
CA GLY A 51 13.83 -15.12 -3.00
C GLY A 51 12.52 -15.54 -2.30
N GLY A 52 12.52 -15.61 -0.97
CA GLY A 52 11.36 -16.08 -0.19
C GLY A 52 10.32 -15.01 0.14
N THR A 53 10.54 -13.75 -0.25
CA THR A 53 9.72 -12.61 0.17
C THR A 53 8.70 -12.17 -0.88
N MET A 54 8.80 -12.69 -2.10
CA MET A 54 7.89 -12.35 -3.20
C MET A 54 6.49 -12.93 -2.98
N ARG A 55 5.48 -12.05 -3.02
CA ARG A 55 4.10 -12.48 -3.21
C ARG A 55 3.85 -12.74 -4.68
N LEU A 56 3.48 -13.98 -4.99
CA LEU A 56 3.24 -14.44 -6.35
C LEU A 56 1.95 -15.25 -6.40
N GLY A 57 1.00 -14.81 -7.23
CA GLY A 57 -0.27 -15.53 -7.43
C GLY A 57 -1.46 -14.78 -6.86
N ALA A 58 -2.59 -15.49 -6.71
CA ALA A 58 -3.85 -14.91 -6.27
C ALA A 58 -3.94 -14.86 -4.75
N TYR A 59 -4.19 -13.66 -4.20
CA TYR A 59 -4.40 -13.45 -2.77
C TYR A 59 -5.77 -12.78 -2.55
N PRO A 60 -6.45 -13.11 -1.43
CA PRO A 60 -7.69 -12.46 -1.07
C PRO A 60 -7.43 -11.01 -0.62
N CYS A 61 -8.33 -10.11 -1.00
CA CYS A 61 -8.38 -8.73 -0.57
C CYS A 61 -9.81 -8.43 -0.11
N LYS A 62 -9.94 -7.98 1.13
CA LYS A 62 -11.18 -7.52 1.74
C LYS A 62 -11.38 -6.05 1.41
N VAL A 63 -12.39 -5.74 0.59
CA VAL A 63 -12.70 -4.37 0.18
C VAL A 63 -13.74 -3.73 1.09
N ALA A 64 -13.43 -2.53 1.57
CA ALA A 64 -14.25 -1.78 2.51
C ALA A 64 -15.59 -1.37 1.89
N GLU A 65 -16.67 -1.49 2.65
CA GLU A 65 -17.99 -1.01 2.23
C GLU A 65 -17.97 0.51 1.96
N GLY A 66 -18.76 0.98 0.98
CA GLY A 66 -18.83 2.38 0.60
C GLY A 66 -17.62 2.93 -0.18
N SER A 67 -16.56 2.13 -0.38
CA SER A 67 -15.39 2.53 -1.17
C SER A 67 -15.62 2.48 -2.68
N LYS A 68 -14.78 3.20 -3.45
CA LYS A 68 -14.79 3.09 -4.91
C LYS A 68 -14.44 1.66 -5.34
N ALA A 69 -13.50 1.02 -4.66
CA ALA A 69 -13.15 -0.39 -4.88
C ALA A 69 -14.37 -1.32 -4.72
N ARG A 70 -15.17 -1.15 -3.65
CA ARG A 70 -16.38 -1.94 -3.43
C ARG A 70 -17.41 -1.73 -4.55
N ALA A 71 -17.59 -0.49 -5.01
CA ALA A 71 -18.48 -0.19 -6.12
C ALA A 71 -18.04 -0.85 -7.44
N ILE A 72 -16.72 -0.89 -7.71
CA ILE A 72 -16.15 -1.55 -8.90
C ILE A 72 -16.36 -3.06 -8.86
N TYR A 73 -16.03 -3.71 -7.73
CA TYR A 73 -16.02 -5.17 -7.66
C TYR A 73 -17.36 -5.80 -7.29
N GLY A 74 -18.25 -5.06 -6.61
CA GLY A 74 -19.56 -5.56 -6.17
C GLY A 74 -19.52 -6.70 -5.13
N LYS A 75 -18.36 -6.96 -4.52
CA LYS A 75 -18.13 -8.07 -3.56
C LYS A 75 -17.26 -7.60 -2.41
N GLU A 76 -17.36 -8.27 -1.26
CA GLU A 76 -16.50 -7.99 -0.09
C GLU A 76 -15.11 -8.58 -0.22
N ILE A 77 -15.03 -9.82 -0.67
CA ILE A 77 -13.76 -10.50 -0.86
C ILE A 77 -13.53 -10.65 -2.35
N VAL A 78 -12.40 -10.10 -2.81
CA VAL A 78 -11.93 -10.20 -4.18
C VAL A 78 -10.57 -10.86 -4.21
N TYR A 79 -10.19 -11.44 -5.35
CA TYR A 79 -8.87 -12.05 -5.51
C TYR A 79 -8.05 -11.23 -6.48
N LYS A 80 -6.87 -10.81 -6.04
CA LYS A 80 -5.93 -10.02 -6.82
C LYS A 80 -4.67 -10.84 -7.05
N ARG A 81 -4.08 -10.69 -8.23
CA ARG A 81 -2.82 -11.36 -8.56
C ARG A 81 -1.67 -10.42 -8.23
N HIS A 82 -0.74 -10.93 -7.43
CA HIS A 82 0.44 -10.20 -6.99
C HIS A 82 1.69 -10.75 -7.68
N ARG A 83 2.65 -9.85 -7.90
CA ARG A 83 4.01 -10.16 -8.30
C ARG A 83 4.92 -9.03 -7.82
N HIS A 84 5.00 -8.85 -6.51
CA HIS A 84 5.80 -7.82 -5.88
C HIS A 84 6.35 -8.30 -4.53
N ARG A 85 7.28 -7.52 -3.96
CA ARG A 85 7.97 -7.82 -2.69
C ARG A 85 7.78 -6.73 -1.64
N TYR A 86 7.67 -5.49 -2.10
CA TYR A 86 7.60 -4.31 -1.25
C TYR A 86 6.14 -3.95 -1.01
N GLU A 87 5.83 -3.68 0.26
CA GLU A 87 4.49 -3.43 0.75
C GLU A 87 4.42 -2.02 1.35
N PHE A 88 3.21 -1.51 1.54
CA PHE A 88 3.01 -0.30 2.32
C PHE A 88 3.44 -0.54 3.78
N ASN A 89 4.23 0.38 4.33
CA ASN A 89 4.67 0.29 5.71
C ASN A 89 3.56 0.75 6.66
N ASN A 90 3.00 -0.18 7.43
CA ASN A 90 1.89 0.10 8.34
C ASN A 90 2.19 1.14 9.43
N ALA A 91 3.46 1.45 9.72
CA ALA A 91 3.81 2.55 10.62
C ALA A 91 3.24 3.90 10.14
N TYR A 92 3.01 4.04 8.83
CA TYR A 92 2.47 5.24 8.19
C TYR A 92 0.95 5.22 8.05
N ARG A 93 0.29 4.11 8.41
CA ARG A 93 -1.13 3.91 8.13
C ARG A 93 -2.00 4.97 8.80
N ASP A 94 -1.80 5.19 10.09
CA ASP A 94 -2.63 6.11 10.87
C ASP A 94 -2.48 7.56 10.40
N ILE A 95 -1.26 7.99 10.06
CA ILE A 95 -1.03 9.36 9.59
C ILE A 95 -1.59 9.59 8.19
N PHE A 96 -1.47 8.60 7.28
CA PHE A 96 -2.11 8.67 5.97
C PHE A 96 -3.63 8.78 6.09
N GLN A 97 -4.24 7.98 6.98
CA GLN A 97 -5.69 8.02 7.19
C GLN A 97 -6.17 9.36 7.77
N LYS A 98 -5.41 9.96 8.68
CA LYS A 98 -5.70 11.29 9.24
C LYS A 98 -5.74 12.36 8.16
N GLU A 99 -4.86 12.28 7.16
CA GLU A 99 -4.79 13.20 6.03
C GLU A 99 -5.71 12.82 4.85
N GLY A 100 -6.66 11.91 5.06
CA GLY A 100 -7.74 11.64 4.10
C GLY A 100 -7.51 10.44 3.17
N VAL A 101 -6.44 9.67 3.35
CA VAL A 101 -6.29 8.41 2.63
C VAL A 101 -7.26 7.36 3.17
N VAL A 102 -7.89 6.62 2.27
CA VAL A 102 -8.75 5.48 2.60
C VAL A 102 -8.08 4.21 2.11
N PHE A 103 -7.64 3.36 3.04
CA PHE A 103 -7.15 2.02 2.71
C PHE A 103 -8.35 1.09 2.47
N SER A 104 -8.91 1.18 1.26
CA SER A 104 -10.17 0.54 0.89
C SER A 104 -10.05 -0.95 0.58
N GLY A 105 -8.84 -1.50 0.52
CA GLY A 105 -8.60 -2.92 0.33
C GLY A 105 -7.45 -3.38 1.20
N LEU A 106 -7.70 -4.42 2.00
CA LEU A 106 -6.71 -5.01 2.90
C LEU A 106 -6.63 -6.51 2.72
N SER A 107 -5.53 -7.14 3.12
CA SER A 107 -5.54 -8.58 3.35
C SER A 107 -6.60 -8.97 4.39
N PRO A 108 -7.12 -10.20 4.41
CA PRO A 108 -8.18 -10.60 5.34
C PRO A 108 -7.83 -10.45 6.82
N ASP A 109 -6.54 -10.56 7.16
CA ASP A 109 -6.01 -10.33 8.51
C ASP A 109 -5.79 -8.83 8.82
N GLY A 110 -6.09 -7.95 7.87
CA GLY A 110 -6.00 -6.50 7.99
C GLY A 110 -4.58 -5.94 7.94
N LYS A 111 -3.56 -6.78 7.71
CA LYS A 111 -2.15 -6.40 7.84
C LYS A 111 -1.56 -5.79 6.57
N LEU A 112 -1.97 -6.22 5.38
CA LEU A 112 -1.43 -5.69 4.12
C LEU A 112 -2.39 -4.70 3.53
N VAL A 113 -1.87 -3.58 3.04
CA VAL A 113 -2.61 -2.63 2.24
C VAL A 113 -2.57 -3.08 0.79
N GLU A 114 -3.73 -3.39 0.24
CA GLU A 114 -3.88 -3.89 -1.13
C GLU A 114 -4.51 -2.85 -2.05
N ILE A 115 -5.32 -1.93 -1.50
CA ILE A 115 -5.95 -0.85 -2.25
C ILE A 115 -5.97 0.43 -1.41
N MET A 116 -5.59 1.53 -2.05
CA MET A 116 -5.54 2.88 -1.50
C MET A 116 -6.41 3.81 -2.34
N GLU A 117 -7.20 4.65 -1.68
CA GLU A 117 -8.01 5.72 -2.27
C GLU A 117 -7.72 7.04 -1.55
N LEU A 118 -8.08 8.16 -2.17
CA LEU A 118 -8.06 9.47 -1.53
C LEU A 118 -9.51 9.97 -1.37
N LYS A 119 -9.84 10.39 -0.14
CA LYS A 119 -11.11 11.03 0.18
C LYS A 119 -11.22 12.35 -0.57
N ASP A 120 -12.45 12.72 -0.95
CA ASP A 120 -12.79 13.99 -1.61
C ASP A 120 -12.15 14.20 -3.01
N HIS A 121 -11.34 13.26 -3.51
CA HIS A 121 -10.91 13.23 -4.90
C HIS A 121 -11.93 12.44 -5.77
N PRO A 122 -12.36 12.98 -6.93
CA PRO A 122 -13.40 12.37 -7.76
C PRO A 122 -13.06 10.94 -8.19
N TRP A 123 -11.79 10.71 -8.57
CA TRP A 123 -11.30 9.38 -8.90
C TRP A 123 -9.80 9.23 -8.60
N TYR A 124 -9.48 8.60 -7.46
CA TYR A 124 -8.10 8.32 -7.04
C TYR A 124 -8.07 6.92 -6.42
N ILE A 125 -7.43 5.97 -7.11
CA ILE A 125 -7.34 4.58 -6.68
C ILE A 125 -6.00 3.96 -7.09
N GLY A 126 -5.35 3.29 -6.14
CA GLY A 126 -4.13 2.50 -6.31
C GLY A 126 -4.34 1.09 -5.80
N CYS A 127 -3.81 0.09 -6.52
CA CYS A 127 -3.82 -1.32 -6.12
C CYS A 127 -2.59 -2.05 -6.65
#